data_AF-A0A139SPK8-F1
#
_entry.id   AF-A0A139SPK8-F1
#
_cell.length_a   1.000
_cell.length_b   1.000
_cell.length_c   1.000
_cell.angle_alpha   90.00
_cell.angle_beta   90.00
_cell.angle_gamma   90.00
#
_symmetry.space_group_name_H-M   'P 1'
#
loop_
_entity.id
_entity.type
_entity.pdbx_description
1 polymer ?
#
loop_
_entity_poly.entity_id
_entity_poly.type
_entity_poly.pdbx_seq_one_letter_code
_entity_poly.pdbx_strand_id
1 'polypeptide(L)'
;MPIAQLAEPPTQSLPAKPRAESRKPQRASKRPPIDLTKETLSASEGSRLLNQEEWILRMLCRSGSIPSREINGEYHIPLPDFFAYRRERQAIFDELDSDDFMDQMAEISAELERQGLQ
;
A
#
# COMPACT_ATOMS: atom_id res chain seq x y z
N MET A 1 64.00 20.79 17.44
CA MET A 1 62.62 21.00 16.94
C MET A 1 61.86 19.68 17.06
N PRO A 2 61.14 19.40 18.16
CA PRO A 2 60.39 18.16 18.29
C PRO A 2 59.05 18.25 17.56
N ILE A 3 58.73 17.22 16.76
CA ILE A 3 57.49 17.07 16.00
C ILE A 3 56.41 16.55 16.95
N ALA A 4 55.27 17.25 17.00
CA ALA A 4 54.11 16.89 17.81
C ALA A 4 53.52 15.55 17.34
N GLN A 5 53.36 14.61 18.27
CA GLN A 5 52.64 13.35 18.05
C GLN A 5 51.14 13.64 17.89
N LEU A 6 50.63 13.37 16.69
CA LEU A 6 49.22 13.38 16.36
C LEU A 6 48.55 12.17 17.04
N ALA A 7 47.66 12.43 18.00
CA ALA A 7 46.87 11.38 18.64
C ALA A 7 45.85 10.81 17.65
N GLU A 8 45.91 9.51 17.40
CA GLU A 8 44.90 8.77 16.64
C GLU A 8 43.62 8.64 17.48
N PRO A 9 42.42 8.89 16.91
CA PRO A 9 41.18 8.67 17.64
C PRO A 9 40.91 7.16 17.79
N PRO A 10 40.37 6.71 18.94
CA PRO A 10 40.04 5.31 19.14
C PRO A 10 38.92 4.90 18.17
N THR A 11 39.23 3.95 17.29
CA THR A 11 38.27 3.23 16.45
C THR A 11 37.22 2.58 17.36
N GLN A 12 36.06 3.22 17.51
CA GLN A 12 34.88 2.60 18.09
C GLN A 12 34.37 1.52 17.11
N SER A 13 34.76 0.28 17.38
CA SER A 13 34.12 -0.90 16.80
C SER A 13 32.63 -0.89 17.16
N LEU A 14 31.77 -0.53 16.21
CA LEU A 14 30.33 -0.72 16.30
C LEU A 14 30.05 -2.21 16.58
N PRO A 15 29.23 -2.58 17.59
CA PRO A 15 28.77 -3.95 17.70
C PRO A 15 27.88 -4.25 16.48
N ALA A 16 28.29 -5.26 15.71
CA ALA A 16 27.51 -5.82 14.63
C ALA A 16 26.09 -6.14 15.15
N LYS A 17 25.08 -5.50 14.55
CA LYS A 17 23.67 -5.79 14.83
C LYS A 17 23.45 -7.31 14.72
N PRO A 18 22.77 -7.95 15.70
CA PRO A 18 22.48 -9.36 15.59
C PRO A 18 21.63 -9.61 14.34
N ARG A 19 22.20 -10.47 13.49
CA ARG A 19 21.61 -11.29 12.44
C ARG A 19 20.09 -11.24 12.45
N ALA A 20 19.51 -10.67 11.40
CA ALA A 20 18.07 -10.73 11.14
C ALA A 20 17.64 -12.20 11.14
N GLU A 21 17.06 -12.64 12.26
CA GLU A 21 16.37 -13.92 12.33
C GLU A 21 15.24 -13.85 11.31
N SER A 22 15.32 -14.73 10.31
CA SER A 22 14.25 -14.98 9.36
C SER A 22 12.96 -15.17 10.15
N ARG A 23 12.11 -14.14 10.14
CA ARG A 23 10.77 -14.20 10.72
C ARG A 23 10.05 -15.32 10.00
N LYS A 24 9.92 -16.48 10.65
CA LYS A 24 9.07 -17.56 10.19
C LYS A 24 7.70 -16.96 9.85
N PRO A 25 7.06 -17.31 8.72
CA PRO A 25 5.74 -16.82 8.41
C PRO A 25 4.82 -17.20 9.56
N GLN A 26 4.39 -16.20 10.35
CA GLN A 26 3.46 -16.40 11.44
C GLN A 26 2.17 -16.91 10.82
N ARG A 27 1.92 -18.19 11.08
CA ARG A 27 0.69 -18.92 10.75
C ARG A 27 -0.49 -18.03 11.12
N ALA A 28 -1.36 -17.75 10.15
CA ALA A 28 -2.52 -16.89 10.30
C ALA A 28 -3.34 -17.32 11.53
N SER A 29 -3.17 -16.59 12.63
CA SER A 29 -4.07 -16.64 13.78
C SER A 29 -5.48 -16.36 13.23
N LYS A 30 -6.46 -17.18 13.62
CA LYS A 30 -7.86 -17.04 13.20
C LYS A 30 -8.32 -15.63 13.56
N ARG A 31 -8.31 -14.73 12.57
CA ARG A 31 -8.69 -13.33 12.77
C ARG A 31 -10.22 -13.28 13.00
N PRO A 32 -10.70 -12.40 13.88
CA PRO A 32 -12.13 -12.28 14.13
C PRO A 32 -12.88 -11.87 12.86
N PRO A 33 -14.14 -12.32 12.69
CA PRO A 33 -14.98 -11.89 11.59
C PRO A 33 -15.20 -10.38 11.63
N ILE A 34 -15.33 -9.78 10.45
CA ILE A 34 -15.56 -8.35 10.30
C ILE A 34 -17.03 -8.09 10.64
N ASP A 35 -17.26 -7.19 11.58
CA ASP A 35 -18.59 -6.79 12.01
C ASP A 35 -18.97 -5.47 11.33
N LEU A 36 -19.86 -5.57 10.34
CA LEU A 36 -20.35 -4.43 9.56
C LEU A 36 -21.51 -3.69 10.25
N THR A 37 -21.93 -4.12 11.45
CA THR A 37 -22.95 -3.39 12.23
C THR A 37 -22.36 -2.19 12.98
N LYS A 38 -21.03 -2.12 13.09
CA LYS A 38 -20.31 -0.99 13.69
C LYS A 38 -20.31 0.21 12.76
N GLU A 39 -20.44 1.42 13.30
CA GLU A 39 -20.37 2.65 12.50
C GLU A 39 -18.96 2.96 11.95
N THR A 40 -17.93 2.33 12.50
CA THR A 40 -16.53 2.51 12.09
C THR A 40 -15.82 1.18 11.90
N LEU A 41 -14.83 1.18 11.00
CA LEU A 41 -13.94 0.07 10.71
C LEU A 41 -12.53 0.42 11.11
N SER A 42 -11.78 -0.52 11.67
CA SER A 42 -10.35 -0.33 11.85
C SER A 42 -9.58 -0.48 10.55
N ALA A 43 -8.37 0.07 10.47
CA ALA A 43 -7.51 -0.09 9.30
C ALA A 43 -7.29 -1.58 8.93
N SER A 44 -7.25 -2.48 9.92
CA SER A 44 -7.11 -3.92 9.70
C SER A 44 -8.37 -4.57 9.13
N GLU A 45 -9.55 -4.09 9.54
CA GLU A 45 -10.84 -4.55 8.99
C GLU A 45 -11.02 -4.04 7.56
N GLY A 46 -10.77 -2.75 7.32
CA GLY A 46 -10.87 -2.14 5.99
C GLY A 46 -9.90 -2.74 4.98
N SER A 47 -8.68 -3.12 5.39
CA SER A 47 -7.69 -3.67 4.47
C SER A 47 -8.12 -5.05 3.94
N ARG A 48 -8.81 -5.83 4.77
CA ARG A 48 -9.40 -7.11 4.37
C ARG A 48 -10.54 -6.93 3.38
N LEU A 49 -11.41 -5.92 3.61
CA LEU A 49 -12.52 -5.62 2.71
C LEU A 49 -12.06 -5.13 1.33
N LEU A 50 -10.91 -4.46 1.26
CA LEU A 50 -10.30 -4.02 0.00
C LEU A 50 -9.32 -5.01 -0.61
N ASN A 51 -9.06 -6.14 0.06
CA ASN A 51 -8.03 -7.12 -0.27
C ASN A 51 -6.65 -6.45 -0.50
N GLN A 52 -6.23 -5.62 0.45
CA GLN A 52 -4.97 -4.88 0.42
C GLN A 52 -4.19 -5.04 1.72
N GLU A 53 -2.90 -4.76 1.66
CA GLU A 53 -2.03 -4.71 2.83
C GLU A 53 -2.45 -3.60 3.80
N GLU A 54 -2.45 -3.91 5.10
CA GLU A 54 -2.91 -2.98 6.15
C GLU A 54 -2.08 -1.69 6.19
N TRP A 55 -0.78 -1.77 5.90
CA TRP A 55 0.10 -0.61 5.89
C TRP A 55 -0.31 0.44 4.84
N ILE A 56 -0.91 0.01 3.72
CA ILE A 56 -1.43 0.91 2.67
C ILE A 56 -2.60 1.69 3.25
N LEU A 57 -3.54 1.02 3.91
CA LEU A 57 -4.70 1.69 4.50
C LEU A 57 -4.30 2.65 5.62
N ARG A 58 -3.34 2.27 6.46
CA ARG A 58 -2.76 3.15 7.48
C ARG A 58 -2.09 4.38 6.86
N MET A 59 -1.36 4.19 5.75
CA MET A 59 -0.74 5.30 5.03
C MET A 59 -1.81 6.26 4.48
N LEU A 60 -2.89 5.73 3.89
CA LEU A 60 -4.00 6.54 3.35
C LEU A 60 -4.76 7.30 4.45
N CYS A 61 -4.95 6.69 5.62
CA CYS A 61 -5.52 7.37 6.78
C CYS A 61 -4.59 8.50 7.26
N ARG A 62 -3.28 8.22 7.35
CA ARG A 62 -2.26 9.18 7.79
C ARG A 62 -2.08 10.35 6.81
N SER A 63 -2.20 10.11 5.50
CA SER A 63 -2.14 11.17 4.47
C SER A 63 -3.43 11.98 4.37
N GLY A 64 -4.51 11.57 5.06
CA GLY A 64 -5.82 12.21 4.98
C GLY A 64 -6.60 11.86 3.70
N SER A 65 -6.13 10.89 2.92
CA SER A 65 -6.83 10.42 1.72
C SER A 65 -8.13 9.67 2.05
N ILE A 66 -8.17 9.06 3.24
CA ILE A 66 -9.39 8.49 3.81
C ILE A 66 -9.69 9.19 5.13
N PRO A 67 -10.86 9.84 5.29
CA PRO A 67 -11.28 10.39 6.56
C PRO A 67 -11.23 9.33 7.66
N SER A 68 -10.50 9.61 8.73
CA SER A 68 -10.31 8.66 9.82
C SER A 68 -10.05 9.39 11.14
N ARG A 69 -10.24 8.68 12.24
CA ARG A 69 -9.92 9.13 13.60
C ARG A 69 -8.92 8.18 14.22
N GLU A 70 -7.86 8.71 14.80
CA GLU A 70 -6.90 7.92 15.56
C GLU A 70 -7.37 7.79 17.01
N ILE A 71 -7.59 6.55 17.46
CA ILE A 71 -8.02 6.22 18.82
C ILE A 71 -7.07 5.13 19.33
N ASN A 72 -6.37 5.39 20.44
CA ASN A 72 -5.41 4.44 21.03
C ASN A 72 -4.33 3.93 20.06
N GLY A 73 -3.91 4.74 19.08
CA GLY A 73 -2.91 4.37 18.08
C GLY A 73 -3.44 3.48 16.94
N GLU A 74 -4.76 3.33 16.83
CA GLU A 74 -5.43 2.66 15.72
C GLU A 74 -6.30 3.66 14.95
N TYR A 75 -6.26 3.58 13.62
CA TYR A 75 -7.12 4.39 12.75
C TYR A 75 -8.48 3.73 12.60
N HIS A 76 -9.52 4.48 12.93
CA HIS A 76 -10.92 4.14 12.75
C HIS A 76 -11.50 4.98 11.62
N ILE A 77 -12.01 4.30 10.61
CA ILE A 77 -12.59 4.87 9.40
C ILE A 77 -14.12 4.77 9.52
N PRO A 78 -14.88 5.87 9.43
CA PRO A 78 -16.33 5.78 9.34
C PRO A 78 -16.77 4.96 8.12
N LEU A 79 -17.77 4.09 8.28
CA LEU A 79 -18.27 3.25 7.20
C LEU A 79 -18.64 4.04 5.92
N PRO A 80 -19.34 5.20 6.00
CA PRO A 80 -19.68 5.99 4.81
C PRO A 80 -18.44 6.41 4.01
N ASP A 81 -17.40 6.88 4.72
CA ASP A 81 -16.15 7.35 4.10
C ASP A 81 -15.37 6.17 3.48
N PHE A 82 -15.38 5.02 4.14
CA PHE A 82 -14.81 3.79 3.59
C PHE A 82 -15.49 3.36 2.28
N PHE A 83 -16.82 3.39 2.22
CA PHE A 83 -17.55 3.03 1.01
C PHE A 83 -17.41 4.08 -0.10
N ALA A 84 -17.31 5.36 0.24
CA ALA A 84 -17.02 6.43 -0.72
C ALA A 84 -15.66 6.18 -1.38
N TYR A 85 -14.61 5.98 -0.58
CA TYR A 85 -13.27 5.66 -1.08
C TYR A 85 -13.26 4.40 -1.96
N ARG A 86 -13.93 3.33 -1.54
CA ARG A 86 -14.02 2.10 -2.34
C ARG A 86 -14.66 2.35 -3.71
N ARG A 87 -15.71 3.16 -3.76
CA ARG A 87 -16.43 3.49 -5.00
C ARG A 87 -15.58 4.32 -5.94
N GLU A 88 -14.93 5.35 -5.43
CA GLU A 88 -13.99 6.18 -6.22
C GLU A 88 -12.87 5.33 -6.80
N ARG A 89 -12.28 4.45 -5.98
CA ARG A 89 -11.25 3.52 -6.43
C ARG A 89 -11.77 2.60 -7.53
N GLN A 90 -12.98 2.07 -7.41
CA GLN A 90 -13.57 1.21 -8.44
C GLN A 90 -13.83 1.99 -9.74
N ALA A 91 -14.33 3.22 -9.66
CA ALA A 91 -14.59 4.05 -10.82
C ALA A 91 -13.34 4.28 -11.68
N ILE A 92 -12.17 4.44 -11.05
CA ILE A 92 -10.88 4.55 -11.76
C ILE A 92 -10.55 3.26 -12.53
N PHE A 93 -10.81 2.09 -11.94
CA PHE A 93 -10.60 0.83 -12.63
C PHE A 93 -11.61 0.61 -13.75
N ASP A 94 -12.87 0.98 -13.52
CA ASP A 94 -13.93 0.89 -14.53
C ASP A 94 -13.64 1.82 -15.72
N GLU A 95 -13.11 3.03 -15.47
CA GLU A 95 -12.68 3.96 -16.52
C GLU A 95 -11.55 3.36 -17.37
N LEU A 96 -10.53 2.76 -16.73
CA LEU A 96 -9.43 2.09 -17.42
C LEU A 96 -9.87 0.84 -18.22
N ASP A 97 -10.88 0.12 -17.74
CA ASP A 97 -11.43 -1.06 -18.42
C ASP A 97 -12.37 -0.67 -19.57
N SER A 98 -12.99 0.52 -19.46
CA SER A 98 -13.88 1.09 -20.49
C SER A 98 -13.16 1.83 -21.61
N ASP A 99 -11.85 2.06 -21.48
CA ASP A 99 -11.06 2.63 -22.56
C ASP A 99 -10.96 1.61 -23.70
N ASP A 100 -11.76 1.84 -24.76
CA ASP A 100 -11.75 1.16 -26.06
C ASP A 100 -10.38 1.20 -26.77
N PHE A 101 -9.31 1.60 -26.08
CA PHE A 101 -7.96 1.69 -26.59
C PHE A 101 -7.49 0.39 -27.27
N MET A 102 -7.79 -0.76 -26.68
CA MET A 102 -7.41 -2.05 -27.27
C MET A 102 -8.23 -2.37 -28.53
N ASP A 103 -9.51 -1.98 -28.56
CA ASP A 103 -10.38 -2.17 -29.71
C ASP A 103 -10.02 -1.21 -30.86
N GLN A 104 -9.67 0.04 -30.55
CA GLN A 104 -9.16 1.03 -31.50
C GLN A 104 -7.79 0.63 -32.07
N MET A 105 -6.90 0.08 -31.23
CA MET A 105 -5.61 -0.44 -31.70
C MET A 105 -5.77 -1.68 -32.58
N ALA A 106 -6.74 -2.55 -32.27
CA ALA A 106 -7.08 -3.68 -33.11
C ALA A 106 -7.62 -3.23 -34.47
N GLU A 107 -8.47 -2.20 -34.51
CA GLU A 107 -9.01 -1.63 -35.75
C GLU A 107 -7.91 -0.98 -36.61
N ILE A 108 -7.00 -0.21 -36.01
CA ILE A 108 -5.84 0.38 -36.70
C ILE A 108 -4.92 -0.72 -37.26
N SER A 109 -4.66 -1.78 -36.48
CA SER A 109 -3.81 -2.89 -36.93
C SER A 109 -4.44 -3.68 -38.08
N ALA A 110 -5.75 -3.93 -38.02
CA ALA A 110 -6.49 -4.58 -39.10
C ALA A 110 -6.46 -3.75 -40.40
N GLU A 111 -6.52 -2.42 -40.29
CA GLU A 111 -6.45 -1.53 -41.45
C GLU A 111 -5.02 -1.44 -42.04
N LEU A 112 -3.97 -1.51 -41.22
CA LEU A 112 -2.58 -1.61 -41.68
C LEU A 112 -2.30 -2.95 -42.39
N GLU A 113 -2.80 -4.06 -41.86
CA GLU A 113 -2.74 -5.37 -42.52
C GLU A 113 -3.48 -5.37 -43.87
N ARG A 114 -4.66 -4.74 -43.92
CA ARG A 114 -5.45 -4.59 -45.16
C ARG A 114 -4.72 -3.77 -46.23
N GLN A 115 -3.90 -2.81 -45.82
CA GLN A 115 -3.07 -2.01 -46.72
C GLN A 115 -1.72 -2.66 -47.08
N GLY A 116 -1.42 -3.86 -46.54
CA GLY A 116 -0.22 -4.63 -46.85
C GLY A 116 1.07 -4.04 -46.27
N LEU A 117 0.96 -3.18 -45.25
CA LEU A 117 2.08 -2.60 -44.53
C LEU A 117 2.28 -3.38 -43.23
N GLN A 118 3.37 -4.15 -43.16
CA GLN A 118 3.91 -4.78 -41.94
C GLN A 118 5.18 -4.07 -41.51
#